data_AF-A0A4R5HL07-F1
#
_entry.id   AF-A0A4R5HL07-F1
#
_cell.length_a   1.000
_cell.length_b   1.000
_cell.length_c   1.000
_cell.angle_alpha   90.00
_cell.angle_beta   90.00
_cell.angle_gamma   90.00
#
_symmetry.space_group_name_H-M   'P 1'
#
loop_
_entity.id
_entity.type
_entity.pdbx_description
1 polymer ?
#
loop_
_entity_poly.entity_id
_entity_poly.type
_entity_poly.pdbx_seq_one_letter_code
_entity_poly.pdbx_strand_id
1 'polypeptide(L)'
;RDKASEQNEQERAAENRKRVEMLAAVGGPEVQRAAQAALATGDAKVIAEFLEKGYLLAAQKDAEDRAAHEKAQKEAAEAAEKLRE
;
A
#
# COMPACT_ATOMS: atom_id res chain seq x y z
N ARG A 1 32.32 -13.01 14.83
CA ARG A 1 32.46 -12.07 13.70
C ARG A 1 31.03 -11.75 13.25
N ASP A 2 30.20 -11.08 14.07
CA ASP A 2 28.73 -11.15 13.85
C ASP A 2 28.00 -9.82 14.07
N LYS A 3 28.60 -8.84 14.76
CA LYS A 3 27.94 -7.55 15.02
C LYS A 3 27.68 -6.69 13.78
N ALA A 4 28.51 -6.83 12.75
CA ALA A 4 28.40 -6.01 11.54
C ALA A 4 27.22 -6.41 10.65
N SER A 5 26.83 -7.69 10.67
CA SER A 5 25.67 -8.18 9.89
C SER A 5 24.36 -7.72 10.52
N GLU A 6 24.26 -7.83 11.85
CA GLU A 6 23.06 -7.44 12.60
C GLU A 6 22.75 -5.94 12.48
N GLN A 7 23.78 -5.08 12.52
CA GLN A 7 23.61 -3.63 12.32
C GLN A 7 23.05 -3.32 10.93
N ASN A 8 23.55 -4.00 9.89
CA ASN A 8 23.13 -3.76 8.51
C ASN A 8 21.71 -4.29 8.22
N GLU A 9 21.25 -5.29 8.97
CA GLU A 9 19.86 -5.77 8.91
C GLU A 9 18.89 -4.81 9.59
N GLN A 10 19.28 -4.22 10.74
CA GLN A 10 18.46 -3.22 11.41
C GLN A 10 18.32 -1.93 10.60
N GLU A 11 19.39 -1.49 9.94
CA GLU A 11 19.34 -0.31 9.08
C GLU A 11 18.39 -0.50 7.90
N ARG A 12 18.48 -1.65 7.22
CA ARG A 12 17.54 -2.03 6.15
C ARG A 12 16.12 -2.17 6.66
N ALA A 13 15.91 -2.72 7.84
CA ALA A 13 14.60 -2.82 8.45
C ALA A 13 13.98 -1.44 8.74
N ALA A 14 14.78 -0.48 9.18
CA ALA A 14 14.33 0.89 9.41
C ALA A 14 13.96 1.60 8.10
N GLU A 15 14.75 1.42 7.04
CA GLU A 15 14.46 1.99 5.73
C GLU A 15 13.20 1.37 5.10
N ASN A 16 13.06 0.05 5.19
CA ASN A 16 11.86 -0.66 4.74
C ASN A 16 10.62 -0.20 5.50
N ARG A 17 10.70 0.00 6.83
CA ARG A 17 9.60 0.59 7.61
C ARG A 17 9.17 1.94 7.07
N LYS A 18 10.11 2.87 6.86
CA LYS A 18 9.81 4.20 6.32
C LYS A 18 9.14 4.14 4.95
N ARG A 19 9.59 3.23 4.07
CA ARG A 19 8.96 3.00 2.77
C ARG A 19 7.52 2.51 2.92
N VAL A 20 7.28 1.53 3.78
CA VAL A 20 5.94 1.00 4.04
C VAL A 20 5.03 2.05 4.70
N GLU A 21 5.54 2.87 5.61
CA GLU A 21 4.81 4.00 6.19
C GLU A 21 4.42 5.02 5.10
N MET A 22 5.33 5.34 4.18
CA MET A 22 4.98 6.22 3.06
C MET A 22 3.90 5.59 2.18
N LEU A 23 4.02 4.31 1.84
CA LEU A 23 2.99 3.58 1.09
C LEU A 23 1.66 3.53 1.85
N ALA A 24 1.68 3.46 3.17
CA ALA A 24 0.49 3.54 4.00
C ALA A 24 -0.15 4.94 4.01
N ALA A 25 0.57 5.99 3.62
CA ALA A 25 0.06 7.35 3.54
C ALA A 25 -0.38 7.74 2.12
N VAL A 26 0.37 7.33 1.09
CA VAL A 26 0.13 7.73 -0.32
C VAL A 26 -0.43 6.61 -1.20
N GLY A 27 -0.35 5.36 -0.75
CA GLY A 27 -0.97 4.22 -1.42
C GLY A 27 -2.49 4.31 -1.36
N GLY A 28 -3.17 3.56 -2.21
CA GLY A 28 -4.61 3.49 -2.14
C GLY A 28 -5.11 2.53 -1.05
N PRO A 29 -6.43 2.39 -0.85
CA PRO A 29 -7.04 1.71 0.29
C PRO A 29 -6.46 0.32 0.63
N GLU A 30 -6.22 -0.52 -0.37
CA GLU A 30 -5.69 -1.88 -0.14
C GLU A 30 -4.21 -1.84 0.25
N VAL A 31 -3.41 -1.01 -0.44
CA VAL A 31 -2.00 -0.78 -0.09
C VAL A 31 -1.88 -0.21 1.32
N GLN A 32 -2.75 0.73 1.70
CA GLN A 32 -2.74 1.30 3.05
C GLN A 32 -3.02 0.25 4.12
N ARG A 33 -4.04 -0.57 3.96
CA ARG A 33 -4.35 -1.64 4.93
C ARG A 33 -3.22 -2.65 5.04
N ALA A 34 -2.69 -3.11 3.90
CA ALA A 34 -1.65 -4.11 3.90
C ALA A 34 -0.32 -3.57 4.47
N ALA A 35 0.01 -2.31 4.16
CA ALA A 35 1.17 -1.63 4.73
C ALA A 35 1.04 -1.44 6.25
N GLN A 36 -0.13 -1.00 6.74
CA GLN A 36 -0.37 -0.90 8.19
C GLN A 36 -0.32 -2.26 8.89
N ALA A 37 -0.85 -3.31 8.28
CA ALA A 37 -0.78 -4.66 8.82
C ALA A 37 0.69 -5.14 8.95
N ALA A 38 1.51 -4.90 7.92
CA ALA A 38 2.94 -5.20 7.97
C ALA A 38 3.66 -4.42 9.06
N LEU A 39 3.40 -3.11 9.19
CA LEU A 39 3.97 -2.27 10.26
C LEU A 39 3.52 -2.71 11.66
N ALA A 40 2.27 -3.15 11.80
CA ALA A 40 1.72 -3.61 13.07
C ALA A 40 2.41 -4.87 13.60
N THR A 41 2.97 -5.71 12.72
CA THR A 41 3.78 -6.86 13.15
C THR A 41 5.09 -6.44 13.84
N GLY A 42 5.61 -5.25 13.52
CA GLY A 42 6.93 -4.80 13.97
C GLY A 42 8.11 -5.61 13.42
N ASP A 43 7.84 -6.56 12.52
CA ASP A 43 8.79 -7.59 12.09
C ASP A 43 9.44 -7.22 10.75
N ALA A 44 10.76 -7.10 10.74
CA ALA A 44 11.51 -6.63 9.57
C ALA A 44 11.33 -7.53 8.35
N LYS A 45 11.19 -8.84 8.58
CA LYS A 45 10.98 -9.83 7.51
C LYS A 45 9.61 -9.68 6.87
N VAL A 46 8.57 -9.48 7.68
CA VAL A 46 7.20 -9.28 7.18
C VAL A 46 7.10 -8.02 6.35
N ILE A 47 7.76 -6.95 6.79
CA ILE A 47 7.81 -5.66 6.06
C ILE A 47 8.55 -5.83 4.73
N ALA A 48 9.66 -6.57 4.71
CA ALA A 48 10.37 -6.87 3.47
C ALA A 48 9.53 -7.72 2.51
N GLU A 49 8.88 -8.79 3.00
CA GLU A 49 7.98 -9.61 2.19
C GLU A 49 6.78 -8.82 1.65
N PHE A 50 6.24 -7.90 2.45
CA PHE A 50 5.20 -6.99 1.98
C PHE A 50 5.73 -6.14 0.82
N LEU A 51 6.90 -5.51 0.94
CA LEU A 51 7.45 -4.70 -0.15
C LEU A 51 7.72 -5.52 -1.43
N GLU A 52 8.12 -6.78 -1.29
CA GLU A 52 8.45 -7.64 -2.43
C GLU A 52 7.21 -8.22 -3.12
N LYS A 53 6.23 -8.72 -2.36
CA LYS A 53 5.06 -9.44 -2.89
C LYS A 53 3.73 -8.79 -2.51
N GLY A 54 3.59 -8.40 -1.25
CA GLY A 54 2.34 -7.83 -0.72
C GLY A 54 1.94 -6.52 -1.41
N TYR A 55 2.92 -5.67 -1.73
CA TYR A 55 2.74 -4.39 -2.38
C TYR A 55 2.23 -4.55 -3.81
N LEU A 56 2.79 -5.50 -4.58
CA LEU A 56 2.35 -5.75 -5.95
C LEU A 56 0.88 -6.20 -6.00
N LEU A 57 0.50 -7.12 -5.09
CA LEU A 57 -0.88 -7.60 -4.97
C LEU A 57 -1.83 -6.47 -4.54
N ALA A 58 -1.45 -5.69 -3.54
CA ALA A 58 -2.25 -4.59 -3.06
C ALA A 58 -2.39 -3.48 -4.11
N ALA A 59 -1.31 -3.13 -4.81
CA ALA A 59 -1.29 -2.09 -5.85
C ALA A 59 -2.13 -2.49 -7.08
N GLN A 60 -2.09 -3.76 -7.49
CA GLN A 60 -2.98 -4.29 -8.54
C GLN A 60 -4.45 -4.08 -8.15
N LYS A 61 -4.80 -4.48 -6.92
CA LYS A 61 -6.17 -4.41 -6.42
C LYS A 61 -6.65 -2.97 -6.27
N ASP A 62 -5.76 -2.09 -5.84
CA ASP A 62 -5.99 -0.66 -5.78
C ASP A 62 -6.23 -0.03 -7.15
N ALA A 63 -5.49 -0.48 -8.18
CA ALA A 63 -5.68 0.00 -9.54
C ALA A 63 -7.05 -0.44 -10.09
N GLU A 64 -7.45 -1.67 -9.83
CA GLU A 64 -8.78 -2.20 -10.21
C GLU A 64 -9.91 -1.45 -9.49
N ASP A 65 -9.79 -1.24 -8.18
CA ASP A 65 -10.79 -0.55 -7.39
C ASP A 65 -10.94 0.92 -7.80
N ARG A 66 -9.82 1.61 -8.06
CA ARG A 66 -9.82 2.99 -8.56
C ARG A 66 -10.50 3.11 -9.93
N ALA A 67 -10.26 2.16 -10.83
CA ALA A 67 -10.92 2.14 -12.14
C ALA A 67 -12.44 1.91 -12.01
N ALA A 68 -12.87 1.03 -11.10
CA ALA A 68 -14.28 0.81 -10.81
C ALA A 68 -14.94 2.05 -10.19
N HIS A 69 -14.26 2.70 -9.25
CA HIS A 69 -14.73 3.93 -8.62
C HIS A 69 -14.85 5.10 -9.60
N GLU A 70 -13.87 5.29 -10.49
CA GLU A 70 -13.92 6.34 -11.51
C GLU A 70 -15.10 6.14 -12.47
N LYS A 71 -15.33 4.89 -12.90
CA LYS A 71 -16.48 4.55 -13.74
C LYS A 71 -17.81 4.83 -13.02
N ALA A 72 -17.94 4.41 -11.77
CA ALA A 72 -19.14 4.65 -10.96
C ALA A 72 -19.38 6.15 -10.71
N GLN A 73 -18.33 6.93 -10.45
CA GLN A 73 -18.40 8.38 -10.32
C GLN A 73 -18.87 9.05 -11.61
N LYS A 74 -18.36 8.59 -12.76
CA LYS A 74 -18.76 9.12 -14.07
C LYS A 74 -20.21 8.78 -14.41
N GLU A 75 -20.63 7.54 -14.18
CA GLU A 75 -22.04 7.12 -14.36
C GLU A 75 -22.98 7.90 -13.42
N ALA A 76 -22.57 8.13 -12.17
CA ALA A 76 -23.33 8.94 -11.22
C ALA A 76 -23.41 10.42 -11.66
N ALA A 77 -22.33 10.98 -12.20
CA ALA A 77 -22.32 12.33 -12.74
C ALA A 77 -23.21 12.48 -13.99
N GLU A 78 -23.14 11.53 -14.93
CA GLU A 78 -24.01 11.51 -16.12
C GLU A 78 -25.48 11.33 -15.75
N ALA A 79 -25.80 10.46 -14.77
CA ALA A 79 -27.17 10.29 -14.30
C ALA A 79 -27.71 11.56 -13.62
N ALA A 80 -26.86 12.25 -12.84
CA ALA A 80 -27.23 13.53 -12.23
C ALA A 80 -27.44 14.64 -13.27
N GLU A 81 -26.68 14.64 -14.36
CA GLU A 81 -26.84 15.58 -15.47
C GLU A 81 -28.13 15.32 -16.26
N LYS A 82 -28.42 14.06 -16.60
CA LYS A 82 -29.67 13.69 -17.29
C LYS A 82 -30.95 13.99 -16.52
N LEU A 83 -30.88 14.01 -15.18
CA LEU A 83 -32.02 14.40 -14.34
C LEU A 83 -32.22 15.92 -14.23
N ARG A 84 -31.25 16.71 -14.71
CA ARG A 84 -31.33 18.18 -14.74
C ARG A 84 -31.85 18.74 -16.06
N GLU A 85 -31.92 17.93 -17.11
CA GLU A 85 -32.56 18.25 -18.40
C GLU A 85 -34.05 17.87 -18.42
#